data_AF-A0A496BC69-F1
#
_entry.id   AF-A0A496BC69-F1
#
_cell.length_a   1.000
_cell.length_b   1.000
_cell.length_c   1.000
_cell.angle_alpha   90.00
_cell.angle_beta   90.00
_cell.angle_gamma   90.00
#
_symmetry.space_group_name_H-M   'P 1'
#
loop_
_entity.id
_entity.type
_entity.pdbx_description
1 polymer ?
#
loop_
_entity_poly.entity_id
_entity_poly.type
_entity_poly.pdbx_seq_one_letter_code
_entity_poly.pdbx_strand_id
1 'polypeptide(L)'
;MINEQRNFQSENRLQRFFISAKALFIQLLKKETWQTLWQWGLWRAIPKRRRILRLTSQLQPLDPNAPAEIRAVRDEVFAKCCLELQTPEQQQILLDILKFAAQPLGYEQILFAAIYPVLIKRDMAVIPIQTDLRHRLDVEIGYLGHNEDYFFWVLEIDGTGRLSLDTPLDPRVETRDDKRYVIYSLGSNGLVDDDYAAYAEQWLLDAHRLTAALPLLAAAYAEQWILNARTYLTHILTDLKKRNYQVTATAIPDFERERLSLLRRLSLDRLKKRQFLSERRNR
;
A
#
# COMPACT_ATOMS: atom_id res chain seq x y z
N MET A 1 19.41 -30.68 -48.26
CA MET A 1 18.01 -30.48 -47.82
C MET A 1 17.91 -29.87 -46.41
N ILE A 2 18.75 -28.89 -46.03
CA ILE A 2 18.71 -28.24 -44.69
C ILE A 2 18.46 -26.72 -44.78
N ASN A 3 18.57 -26.11 -45.97
CA ASN A 3 18.41 -24.67 -46.15
C ASN A 3 16.99 -24.20 -46.55
N GLU A 4 16.07 -25.11 -46.91
CA GLU A 4 14.69 -24.71 -47.29
C GLU A 4 13.74 -24.63 -46.09
N GLN A 5 14.06 -25.27 -44.96
CA GLN A 5 13.21 -25.20 -43.76
C GLN A 5 13.38 -23.92 -42.93
N ARG A 6 14.43 -23.12 -43.17
CA ARG A 6 14.61 -21.82 -42.48
C ARG A 6 13.81 -20.68 -43.11
N ASN A 7 13.43 -20.77 -44.39
CA ASN A 7 12.67 -19.71 -45.06
C ASN A 7 11.15 -19.80 -44.82
N PHE A 8 10.61 -20.96 -44.46
CA PHE A 8 9.17 -21.12 -44.16
C PHE A 8 8.76 -20.69 -42.73
N GLN A 9 9.71 -20.53 -41.80
CA GLN A 9 9.41 -20.06 -40.43
C GLN A 9 9.34 -18.53 -40.32
N SER A 10 10.07 -17.79 -41.16
CA SER A 10 10.03 -16.33 -41.19
C SER A 10 8.76 -15.79 -41.84
N GLU A 11 8.27 -16.42 -42.92
CA GLU A 11 7.02 -16.05 -43.57
C GLU A 11 5.80 -16.22 -42.63
N ASN A 12 5.82 -17.27 -41.80
CA ASN A 12 4.77 -17.55 -40.82
C ASN A 12 4.75 -16.54 -39.66
N ARG A 13 5.90 -15.99 -39.24
CA ARG A 13 5.95 -14.99 -38.16
C ARG A 13 5.45 -13.62 -38.62
N LEU A 14 5.82 -13.18 -39.81
CA LEU A 14 5.34 -11.91 -40.36
C LEU A 14 3.84 -11.98 -40.68
N GLN A 15 3.35 -13.08 -41.26
CA GLN A 15 1.91 -13.25 -41.47
C GLN A 15 1.15 -13.31 -40.14
N ARG A 16 1.63 -14.03 -39.12
CA ARG A 16 1.03 -14.02 -37.78
C ARG A 16 1.07 -12.64 -37.14
N PHE A 17 2.15 -11.87 -37.31
CA PHE A 17 2.26 -10.50 -36.85
C PHE A 17 1.26 -9.58 -37.57
N PHE A 18 1.11 -9.71 -38.89
CA PHE A 18 0.14 -8.93 -39.68
C PHE A 18 -1.31 -9.29 -39.38
N ILE A 19 -1.63 -10.57 -39.16
CA ILE A 19 -2.95 -11.03 -38.72
C ILE A 19 -3.24 -10.51 -37.31
N SER A 20 -2.25 -10.55 -36.41
CA SER A 20 -2.33 -9.98 -35.07
C SER A 20 -2.51 -8.45 -35.13
N ALA A 21 -1.74 -7.75 -35.94
CA ALA A 21 -1.83 -6.31 -36.12
C ALA A 21 -3.18 -5.90 -36.73
N LYS A 22 -3.67 -6.62 -37.76
CA LYS A 22 -5.00 -6.37 -38.36
C LYS A 22 -6.13 -6.56 -37.36
N ALA A 23 -6.13 -7.66 -36.62
CA ALA A 23 -7.16 -7.85 -35.60
C ALA A 23 -7.00 -6.90 -34.40
N LEU A 24 -5.81 -6.30 -34.18
CA LEU A 24 -5.60 -5.22 -33.19
C LEU A 24 -6.23 -3.95 -33.69
N PHE A 25 -6.02 -3.64 -34.97
CA PHE A 25 -6.64 -2.51 -35.66
C PHE A 25 -8.16 -2.62 -35.69
N ILE A 26 -8.71 -3.81 -35.94
CA ILE A 26 -10.16 -4.05 -35.97
C ILE A 26 -10.77 -3.96 -34.57
N GLN A 27 -10.09 -4.44 -33.52
CA GLN A 27 -10.52 -4.22 -32.13
C GLN A 27 -10.32 -2.78 -31.67
N LEU A 28 -9.27 -2.08 -32.12
CA LEU A 28 -9.02 -0.66 -31.88
C LEU A 28 -10.08 0.25 -32.53
N LEU A 29 -10.76 -0.22 -33.58
CA LEU A 29 -11.86 0.48 -34.24
C LEU A 29 -13.19 0.39 -33.45
N LYS A 30 -13.31 -0.52 -32.46
CA LYS A 30 -14.45 -0.49 -31.54
C LYS A 30 -14.31 0.73 -30.62
N LYS A 31 -15.38 1.53 -30.56
CA LYS A 31 -15.40 2.86 -29.91
C LYS A 31 -15.01 2.78 -28.42
N GLU A 32 -15.40 1.71 -27.74
CA GLU A 32 -15.13 1.49 -26.31
C GLU A 32 -13.67 1.17 -26.04
N THR A 33 -13.05 0.25 -26.78
CA THR A 33 -11.62 -0.10 -26.67
C THR A 33 -10.70 1.04 -27.07
N TRP A 34 -11.08 1.86 -28.06
CA TRP A 34 -10.34 3.08 -28.39
C TRP A 34 -10.43 4.11 -27.27
N GLN A 35 -11.59 4.28 -26.64
CA GLN A 35 -11.72 5.13 -25.46
C GLN A 35 -10.89 4.61 -24.29
N THR A 36 -10.86 3.29 -24.03
CA THR A 36 -10.04 2.73 -22.96
C THR A 36 -8.55 2.87 -23.24
N LEU A 37 -8.10 2.64 -24.48
CA LEU A 37 -6.71 2.79 -24.90
C LEU A 37 -6.28 4.26 -24.98
N TRP A 38 -7.18 5.16 -25.39
CA TRP A 38 -6.95 6.60 -25.40
C TRP A 38 -6.92 7.16 -23.98
N GLN A 39 -7.85 6.74 -23.11
CA GLN A 39 -7.82 7.08 -21.70
C GLN A 39 -6.56 6.54 -21.03
N TRP A 40 -6.12 5.31 -21.33
CA TRP A 40 -4.85 4.71 -20.88
C TRP A 40 -3.61 5.40 -21.46
N GLY A 41 -3.64 5.82 -22.73
CA GLY A 41 -2.56 6.57 -23.37
C GLY A 41 -2.42 7.99 -22.82
N LEU A 42 -3.53 8.71 -22.69
CA LEU A 42 -3.61 9.99 -21.98
C LEU A 42 -3.21 9.84 -20.51
N TRP A 43 -3.56 8.70 -19.88
CA TRP A 43 -3.14 8.34 -18.52
C TRP A 43 -1.62 8.42 -18.39
N ARG A 44 -0.88 7.84 -19.34
CA ARG A 44 0.60 7.81 -19.33
C ARG A 44 1.26 9.13 -19.72
N ALA A 45 0.55 10.06 -20.35
CA ALA A 45 1.09 11.35 -20.78
C ALA A 45 1.14 12.41 -19.66
N ILE A 46 0.38 12.25 -18.57
CA ILE A 46 0.27 13.23 -17.49
C ILE A 46 1.57 13.28 -16.66
N PRO A 47 2.14 14.47 -16.37
CA PRO A 47 3.40 14.61 -15.61
C PRO A 47 3.37 13.90 -14.24
N LYS A 48 2.24 14.00 -13.52
CA LYS A 48 2.02 13.30 -12.25
C LYS A 48 2.18 11.78 -12.39
N ARG A 49 1.71 11.19 -13.50
CA ARG A 49 1.79 9.74 -13.74
C ARG A 49 3.13 9.29 -14.27
N ARG A 50 3.84 10.11 -15.06
CA ARG A 50 5.25 9.85 -15.39
C ARG A 50 6.12 9.79 -14.14
N ARG A 51 5.88 10.65 -13.15
CA ARG A 51 6.56 10.58 -11.85
C ARG A 51 6.22 9.28 -11.15
N ILE A 52 4.94 8.93 -11.03
CA ILE A 52 4.51 7.68 -10.38
C ILE A 52 5.13 6.46 -11.05
N LEU A 53 5.16 6.39 -12.39
CA LEU A 53 5.82 5.30 -13.11
C LEU A 53 7.32 5.20 -12.78
N ARG A 54 8.01 6.33 -12.59
CA ARG A 54 9.41 6.33 -12.11
C ARG A 54 9.51 5.80 -10.68
N LEU A 55 8.55 6.12 -9.81
CA LEU A 55 8.53 5.57 -8.43
C LEU A 55 8.24 4.07 -8.45
N THR A 56 7.30 3.62 -9.29
CA THR A 56 7.01 2.19 -9.48
C THR A 56 8.26 1.42 -9.91
N SER A 57 9.07 1.97 -10.82
CA SER A 57 10.33 1.33 -11.22
C SER A 57 11.41 1.28 -10.12
N GLN A 58 11.23 2.03 -9.03
CA GLN A 58 12.13 2.02 -7.87
C GLN A 58 11.66 1.07 -6.76
N LEU A 59 10.50 0.43 -6.90
CA LEU A 59 10.06 -0.62 -5.99
C LEU A 59 11.08 -1.77 -6.03
N GLN A 60 11.31 -2.39 -4.88
CA GLN A 60 12.18 -3.56 -4.81
C GLN A 60 11.69 -4.68 -5.74
N PRO A 61 12.63 -5.43 -6.34
CA PRO A 61 12.26 -6.60 -7.12
C PRO A 61 11.59 -7.63 -6.21
N LEU A 62 10.54 -8.25 -6.72
CA LEU A 62 9.87 -9.36 -6.04
C LEU A 62 10.76 -10.60 -6.00
N ASP A 63 10.51 -11.47 -5.04
CA ASP A 63 11.10 -12.80 -4.97
C ASP A 63 10.87 -13.58 -6.29
N PRO A 64 11.83 -14.36 -6.79
CA PRO A 64 11.66 -15.17 -8.00
C PRO A 64 10.46 -16.13 -7.96
N ASN A 65 10.01 -16.52 -6.77
CA ASN A 65 8.87 -17.42 -6.59
C ASN A 65 7.53 -16.67 -6.49
N ALA A 66 7.53 -15.33 -6.55
CA ALA A 66 6.30 -14.55 -6.54
C ALA A 66 5.48 -14.82 -7.83
N PRO A 67 4.15 -14.94 -7.74
CA PRO A 67 3.32 -15.10 -8.93
C PRO A 67 3.49 -13.91 -9.89
N ALA A 68 3.54 -14.19 -11.19
CA ALA A 68 3.86 -13.19 -12.21
C ALA A 68 2.84 -12.03 -12.24
N GLU A 69 1.59 -12.33 -11.88
CA GLU A 69 0.46 -11.42 -11.87
C GLU A 69 0.54 -10.41 -10.72
N ILE A 70 1.11 -10.81 -9.59
CA ILE A 70 1.22 -9.98 -8.38
C ILE A 70 2.08 -8.75 -8.63
N ARG A 71 3.10 -8.84 -9.49
CA ARG A 71 3.85 -7.65 -9.90
C ARG A 71 2.95 -6.60 -10.54
N ALA A 72 2.09 -7.00 -11.47
CA ALA A 72 1.21 -6.07 -12.17
C ALA A 72 0.17 -5.46 -11.22
N VAL A 73 -0.41 -6.26 -10.33
CA VAL A 73 -1.37 -5.79 -9.31
C VAL A 73 -0.68 -4.83 -8.33
N ARG A 74 0.50 -5.17 -7.83
CA ARG A 74 1.29 -4.31 -6.94
C ARG A 74 1.56 -2.96 -7.56
N ASP A 75 2.07 -2.95 -8.78
CA ASP A 75 2.45 -1.72 -9.48
C ASP A 75 1.22 -0.82 -9.70
N GLU A 76 0.06 -1.42 -10.00
CA GLU A 76 -1.21 -0.72 -10.20
C GLU A 76 -1.81 -0.19 -8.89
N VAL A 77 -1.83 -1.00 -7.82
CA VAL A 77 -2.28 -0.56 -6.48
C VAL A 77 -1.41 0.59 -5.99
N PHE A 78 -0.09 0.45 -6.08
CA PHE A 78 0.85 1.52 -5.72
C PHE A 78 0.56 2.79 -6.51
N ALA A 79 0.39 2.69 -7.83
CA ALA A 79 0.12 3.85 -8.68
C ALA A 79 -1.19 4.55 -8.32
N LYS A 80 -2.27 3.78 -8.07
CA LYS A 80 -3.57 4.31 -7.64
C LYS A 80 -3.48 5.00 -6.30
N CYS A 81 -2.82 4.39 -5.31
CA CYS A 81 -2.64 4.98 -4.00
C CYS A 81 -1.79 6.25 -4.06
N CYS A 82 -0.74 6.30 -4.89
CA CYS A 82 0.02 7.52 -5.12
C CYS A 82 -0.82 8.66 -5.72
N LEU A 83 -1.84 8.36 -6.54
CA LEU A 83 -2.74 9.39 -7.08
C LEU A 83 -3.66 9.99 -6.01
N GLU A 84 -3.97 9.24 -4.94
CA GLU A 84 -4.73 9.75 -3.80
C GLU A 84 -3.91 10.63 -2.87
N LEU A 85 -2.57 10.50 -2.88
CA LEU A 85 -1.68 11.29 -2.04
C LEU A 85 -1.54 12.71 -2.59
N GLN A 86 -1.64 13.69 -1.68
CA GLN A 86 -1.69 15.11 -2.04
C GLN A 86 -0.32 15.65 -2.47
N THR A 87 0.75 15.19 -1.80
CA THR A 87 2.10 15.71 -2.01
C THR A 87 3.05 14.66 -2.62
N PRO A 88 4.07 15.09 -3.39
CA PRO A 88 5.10 14.18 -3.89
C PRO A 88 5.91 13.52 -2.76
N GLU A 89 6.08 14.24 -1.65
CA GLU A 89 6.78 13.75 -0.46
C GLU A 89 6.06 12.55 0.17
N GLN A 90 4.73 12.60 0.31
CA GLN A 90 3.94 11.45 0.78
C GLN A 90 4.13 10.21 -0.10
N GLN A 91 4.25 10.39 -1.42
CA GLN A 91 4.50 9.29 -2.36
C GLN A 91 5.89 8.68 -2.18
N GLN A 92 6.89 9.53 -1.91
CA GLN A 92 8.26 9.08 -1.63
C GLN A 92 8.34 8.32 -0.30
N ILE A 93 7.69 8.83 0.75
CA ILE A 93 7.60 8.15 2.05
C ILE A 93 6.97 6.76 1.89
N LEU A 94 5.87 6.64 1.13
CA LEU A 94 5.26 5.34 0.85
C LEU A 94 6.26 4.39 0.17
N LEU A 95 6.92 4.85 -0.89
CA LEU A 95 7.93 4.06 -1.59
C LEU A 95 9.04 3.58 -0.64
N ASP A 96 9.53 4.47 0.21
CA ASP A 96 10.64 4.15 1.11
C ASP A 96 10.22 3.18 2.21
N ILE A 97 8.99 3.26 2.73
CA ILE A 97 8.41 2.25 3.63
C ILE A 97 8.35 0.89 2.93
N LEU A 98 7.84 0.82 1.70
CA LEU A 98 7.68 -0.44 0.97
C LEU A 98 9.02 -1.15 0.67
N LYS A 99 10.15 -0.43 0.69
CA LYS A 99 11.50 -0.99 0.54
C LYS A 99 12.04 -1.66 1.80
N PHE A 100 11.36 -1.55 2.95
CA PHE A 100 11.76 -2.29 4.15
C PHE A 100 11.40 -3.77 4.09
N ALA A 101 10.53 -4.19 3.16
CA ALA A 101 10.20 -5.59 2.99
C ALA A 101 11.40 -6.38 2.43
N ALA A 102 11.98 -7.29 3.21
CA ALA A 102 13.08 -8.12 2.74
C ALA A 102 12.58 -9.20 1.77
N GLN A 103 13.06 -9.20 0.52
CA GLN A 103 12.65 -10.13 -0.54
C GLN A 103 11.11 -10.21 -0.69
N PRO A 104 10.44 -9.13 -1.12
CA PRO A 104 8.98 -9.05 -1.10
C PRO A 104 8.30 -10.09 -2.01
N LEU A 105 7.18 -10.68 -1.57
CA LEU A 105 6.28 -11.42 -2.47
C LEU A 105 5.32 -10.47 -3.21
N GLY A 106 5.13 -9.27 -2.66
CA GLY A 106 4.30 -8.22 -3.23
C GLY A 106 2.95 -8.07 -2.56
N TYR A 107 2.44 -9.10 -1.88
CA TYR A 107 1.17 -9.05 -1.13
C TYR A 107 1.25 -8.06 0.04
N GLU A 108 2.33 -8.11 0.80
CA GLU A 108 2.60 -7.20 1.90
C GLU A 108 2.70 -5.75 1.42
N GLN A 109 3.32 -5.55 0.25
CA GLN A 109 3.43 -4.23 -0.38
C GLN A 109 2.08 -3.72 -0.89
N ILE A 110 1.27 -4.60 -1.48
CA ILE A 110 -0.10 -4.29 -1.93
C ILE A 110 -0.97 -3.88 -0.74
N LEU A 111 -1.00 -4.71 0.31
CA LEU A 111 -1.82 -4.47 1.49
C LEU A 111 -1.47 -3.12 2.11
N PHE A 112 -0.18 -2.86 2.35
CA PHE A 112 0.25 -1.62 2.97
C PHE A 112 0.00 -0.40 2.09
N ALA A 113 0.30 -0.48 0.79
CA ALA A 113 0.04 0.62 -0.14
C ALA A 113 -1.45 1.01 -0.18
N ALA A 114 -2.35 0.01 -0.16
CA ALA A 114 -3.79 0.22 -0.19
C ALA A 114 -4.32 1.01 1.03
N ILE A 115 -3.76 0.75 2.22
CA ILE A 115 -4.22 1.38 3.48
C ILE A 115 -3.53 2.72 3.76
N TYR A 116 -2.32 2.94 3.23
CA TYR A 116 -1.51 4.13 3.55
C TYR A 116 -2.23 5.47 3.30
N PRO A 117 -2.96 5.71 2.19
CA PRO A 117 -3.72 6.95 2.01
C PRO A 117 -4.76 7.21 3.12
N VAL A 118 -5.34 6.15 3.70
CA VAL A 118 -6.33 6.26 4.78
C VAL A 118 -5.64 6.66 6.09
N LEU A 119 -4.44 6.15 6.36
CA LEU A 119 -3.65 6.51 7.54
C LEU A 119 -3.26 7.99 7.50
N ILE A 120 -2.74 8.46 6.36
CA ILE A 120 -2.34 9.87 6.18
C ILE A 120 -3.54 10.81 6.29
N LYS A 121 -4.70 10.46 5.72
CA LYS A 121 -5.94 11.26 5.86
C LYS A 121 -6.44 11.36 7.29
N ARG A 122 -5.98 10.48 8.19
CA ARG A 122 -6.30 10.46 9.63
C ARG A 122 -5.17 11.03 10.49
N ASP A 123 -4.21 11.72 9.88
CA ASP A 123 -3.04 12.30 10.56
C ASP A 123 -2.22 11.27 11.35
N MET A 124 -2.20 10.02 10.88
CA MET A 124 -1.38 8.96 11.47
C MET A 124 0.02 8.97 10.85
N ALA A 125 1.03 9.04 11.71
CA ALA A 125 2.42 8.81 11.34
C ALA A 125 2.68 7.32 11.13
N VAL A 126 3.52 6.98 10.15
CA VAL A 126 3.96 5.61 9.90
C VAL A 126 5.47 5.56 9.93
N ILE A 127 6.02 4.64 10.71
CA ILE A 127 7.45 4.41 10.87
C ILE A 127 7.73 2.95 10.51
N PRO A 128 8.54 2.67 9.46
CA PRO A 128 8.89 1.30 9.13
C PRO A 128 9.83 0.70 10.20
N ILE A 129 9.60 -0.56 10.53
CA ILE A 129 10.40 -1.32 11.50
C ILE A 129 11.33 -2.24 10.71
N GLN A 130 12.62 -2.25 11.05
CA GLN A 130 13.58 -3.16 10.45
C GLN A 130 13.26 -4.60 10.87
N THR A 131 13.19 -5.50 9.89
CA THR A 131 12.96 -6.92 10.11
C THR A 131 13.83 -7.74 9.16
N ASP A 132 14.47 -8.78 9.68
CA ASP A 132 15.28 -9.72 8.90
C ASP A 132 14.42 -10.85 8.28
N LEU A 133 13.12 -10.87 8.62
CA LEU A 133 12.19 -11.87 8.12
C LEU A 133 11.84 -11.59 6.66
N ARG A 134 11.99 -12.63 5.83
CA ARG A 134 11.65 -12.56 4.40
C ARG A 134 10.15 -12.41 4.22
N HIS A 135 9.77 -11.76 3.13
CA HIS A 135 8.39 -11.56 2.70
C HIS A 135 7.55 -10.79 3.71
N ARG A 136 8.17 -10.02 4.61
CA ARG A 136 7.50 -9.38 5.73
C ARG A 136 7.75 -7.88 5.76
N LEU A 137 6.71 -7.12 6.07
CA LEU A 137 6.74 -5.67 6.23
C LEU A 137 6.14 -5.30 7.59
N ASP A 138 7.00 -4.78 8.48
CA ASP A 138 6.59 -4.35 9.81
C ASP A 138 6.55 -2.83 9.88
N VAL A 139 5.47 -2.26 10.42
CA VAL A 139 5.27 -0.81 10.50
C VAL A 139 4.62 -0.42 11.82
N GLU A 140 5.20 0.59 12.48
CA GLU A 140 4.60 1.28 13.61
C GLU A 140 3.71 2.41 13.07
N ILE A 141 2.46 2.45 13.53
CA ILE A 141 1.49 3.48 13.19
C ILE A 141 1.14 4.21 14.47
N GLY A 142 1.35 5.53 14.48
CA GLY A 142 1.11 6.34 15.65
C GLY A 142 0.40 7.64 15.35
N TYR A 143 -0.22 8.21 16.37
CA TYR A 143 -0.87 9.51 16.32
C TYR A 143 -0.72 10.23 17.67
N LEU A 144 -0.79 11.56 17.63
CA LEU A 144 -0.78 12.37 18.85
C LEU A 144 -2.20 12.52 19.37
N GLY A 145 -2.43 12.07 20.60
CA GLY A 145 -3.70 12.30 21.30
C GLY A 145 -3.86 13.76 21.72
N HIS A 146 -5.06 14.13 22.17
CA HIS A 146 -5.40 15.50 22.60
C HIS A 146 -4.50 16.07 23.71
N ASN A 147 -3.79 15.23 24.47
CA ASN A 147 -2.89 15.63 25.55
C ASN A 147 -1.41 15.70 25.13
N GLU A 148 -1.13 15.58 23.83
CA GLU A 148 0.21 15.38 23.24
C GLU A 148 0.85 14.03 23.59
N ASP A 149 0.06 13.11 24.16
CA ASP A 149 0.51 11.75 24.43
C ASP A 149 0.54 10.95 23.12
N TYR A 150 1.71 10.42 22.78
CA TYR A 150 1.88 9.57 21.60
C TYR A 150 1.25 8.19 21.82
N PHE A 151 0.26 7.85 21.01
CA PHE A 151 -0.35 6.52 20.93
C PHE A 151 0.15 5.83 19.67
N PHE A 152 0.52 4.56 19.78
CA PHE A 152 1.00 3.78 18.65
C PHE A 152 0.58 2.32 18.74
N TRP A 153 0.62 1.66 17.59
CA TRP A 153 0.34 0.25 17.38
C TRP A 153 1.18 -0.25 16.21
N VAL A 154 1.33 -1.56 16.08
CA VAL A 154 2.20 -2.17 15.06
C VAL A 154 1.40 -3.09 14.15
N LEU A 155 1.68 -3.03 12.86
CA LEU A 155 1.30 -4.03 11.87
C LEU A 155 2.51 -4.87 11.52
N GLU A 156 2.38 -6.18 11.62
CA GLU A 156 3.33 -7.12 11.07
C GLU A 156 2.67 -7.82 9.88
N ILE A 157 3.06 -7.46 8.66
CA ILE A 157 2.40 -7.92 7.44
C ILE A 157 3.25 -9.01 6.81
N ASP A 158 2.76 -10.25 6.88
CA ASP A 158 3.40 -11.43 6.30
C ASP A 158 2.83 -11.73 4.90
N GLY A 159 3.70 -11.70 3.89
CA GLY A 159 3.43 -12.04 2.49
C GLY A 159 3.04 -13.51 2.28
N THR A 160 3.42 -14.40 3.20
CA THR A 160 3.14 -15.84 3.13
C THR A 160 1.86 -16.24 3.84
N GLY A 161 1.48 -15.48 4.88
CA GLY A 161 0.28 -15.73 5.68
C GLY A 161 -0.99 -15.47 4.89
N ARG A 162 -1.99 -16.34 5.07
CA ARG A 162 -3.32 -16.14 4.48
C ARG A 162 -4.13 -15.13 5.30
N LEU A 163 -4.86 -14.27 4.62
CA LEU A 163 -5.78 -13.28 5.18
C LEU A 163 -7.05 -13.23 4.35
N SER A 164 -8.19 -13.37 5.01
CA SER A 164 -9.53 -13.12 4.43
C SER A 164 -10.23 -12.05 5.25
N LEU A 165 -11.34 -11.50 4.72
CA LEU A 165 -12.14 -10.52 5.47
C LEU A 165 -12.75 -11.10 6.76
N ASP A 166 -12.97 -12.41 6.80
CA ASP A 166 -13.51 -13.13 7.95
C ASP A 166 -12.43 -13.63 8.92
N THR A 167 -11.15 -13.38 8.61
CA THR A 167 -10.05 -13.79 9.50
C THR A 167 -10.18 -13.03 10.82
N PRO A 168 -10.27 -13.74 11.97
CA PRO A 168 -10.43 -13.10 13.25
C PRO A 168 -9.16 -12.32 13.63
N LEU A 169 -9.34 -11.17 14.26
CA LEU A 169 -8.23 -10.40 14.82
C LEU A 169 -7.77 -11.05 16.13
N ASP A 170 -6.53 -11.52 16.15
CA ASP A 170 -5.86 -12.00 17.37
C ASP A 170 -4.61 -11.17 17.70
N PRO A 171 -4.79 -9.92 18.15
CA PRO A 171 -3.66 -9.05 18.41
C PRO A 171 -2.99 -9.36 19.75
N ARG A 172 -1.67 -9.25 19.78
CA ARG A 172 -0.89 -9.33 21.01
C ARG A 172 -0.64 -7.94 21.61
N VAL A 173 -0.52 -7.88 22.92
CA VAL A 173 -0.22 -6.64 23.65
C VAL A 173 1.19 -6.73 24.20
N GLU A 174 2.01 -5.73 23.86
CA GLU A 174 3.37 -5.60 24.35
C GLU A 174 3.53 -4.29 25.13
N THR A 175 4.62 -4.18 25.88
CA THR A 175 4.94 -2.98 26.67
C THR A 175 6.31 -2.46 26.24
N ARG A 176 6.35 -1.18 25.86
CA ARG A 176 7.59 -0.44 25.60
C ARG A 176 7.62 0.74 26.57
N ASP A 177 8.62 0.75 27.44
CA ASP A 177 8.75 1.67 28.56
C ASP A 177 7.52 1.64 29.49
N ASP A 178 6.77 2.74 29.57
CA ASP A 178 5.54 2.90 30.35
C ASP A 178 4.27 2.67 29.52
N LYS A 179 4.40 2.39 28.21
CA LYS A 179 3.27 2.30 27.28
C LYS A 179 3.00 0.88 26.83
N ARG A 180 1.74 0.48 26.95
CA ARG A 180 1.20 -0.72 26.30
C ARG A 180 0.76 -0.38 24.88
N TYR A 181 1.14 -1.21 23.93
CA TYR A 181 0.75 -1.09 22.54
C TYR A 181 0.29 -2.43 21.98
N VAL A 182 -0.48 -2.36 20.90
CA VAL A 182 -1.10 -3.52 20.27
C VAL A 182 -0.34 -3.85 18.99
N ILE A 183 -0.09 -5.13 18.76
CA ILE A 183 0.54 -5.64 17.54
C ILE A 183 -0.46 -6.57 16.83
N TYR A 184 -0.71 -6.28 15.56
CA TYR A 184 -1.51 -7.14 14.68
C TYR A 184 -0.58 -7.88 13.73
N SER A 185 -0.46 -9.19 13.93
CA SER A 185 0.20 -10.08 12.99
C SER A 185 -0.79 -10.50 11.92
N LEU A 186 -0.58 -10.03 10.70
CA LEU A 186 -1.50 -10.19 9.58
C LEU A 186 -0.84 -11.02 8.49
N GLY A 187 -1.56 -12.02 7.98
CA GLY A 187 -1.30 -12.48 6.62
C GLY A 187 -1.60 -11.38 5.61
N SER A 188 -1.23 -11.58 4.36
CA SER A 188 -1.60 -10.67 3.27
C SER A 188 -1.97 -11.39 1.97
N ASN A 189 -1.74 -12.69 1.89
CA ASN A 189 -2.16 -13.52 0.76
C ASN A 189 -3.64 -13.92 0.90
N GLY A 190 -4.39 -13.98 -0.20
CA GLY A 190 -5.78 -14.46 -0.19
C GLY A 190 -6.85 -13.42 0.21
N LEU A 191 -6.49 -12.13 0.32
CA LEU A 191 -7.46 -11.06 0.60
C LEU A 191 -8.49 -10.91 -0.51
N VAL A 192 -8.17 -11.38 -1.71
CA VAL A 192 -9.06 -11.56 -2.84
C VAL A 192 -9.07 -13.06 -3.13
N ASP A 193 -10.19 -13.72 -2.84
CA ASP A 193 -10.34 -15.19 -2.91
C ASP A 193 -10.49 -15.73 -4.35
N ASP A 194 -10.70 -14.86 -5.33
CA ASP A 194 -10.81 -15.29 -6.72
C ASP A 194 -9.43 -15.65 -7.28
N ASP A 195 -9.32 -16.89 -7.73
CA ASP A 195 -8.13 -17.41 -8.40
C ASP A 195 -7.90 -16.55 -9.64
N TYR A 196 -6.95 -15.61 -9.53
CA TYR A 196 -6.58 -14.71 -10.61
C TYR A 196 -6.24 -15.51 -11.87
N ALA A 197 -5.71 -16.72 -11.73
CA ALA A 197 -5.43 -17.63 -12.83
C ALA A 197 -6.72 -18.15 -13.49
N ALA A 198 -7.75 -18.54 -12.72
CA ALA A 198 -9.02 -19.01 -13.27
C ALA A 198 -9.82 -17.88 -13.96
N TYR A 199 -9.83 -16.67 -13.37
CA TYR A 199 -10.47 -15.51 -13.97
C TYR A 199 -9.69 -15.00 -15.19
N ALA A 200 -8.36 -15.00 -15.13
CA ALA A 200 -7.51 -14.71 -16.27
C ALA A 200 -7.70 -15.77 -17.37
N GLU A 201 -7.77 -17.07 -17.06
CA GLU A 201 -8.08 -18.12 -18.03
C GLU A 201 -9.44 -17.90 -18.69
N GLN A 202 -10.48 -17.58 -17.92
CA GLN A 202 -11.81 -17.29 -18.47
C GLN A 202 -11.78 -16.07 -19.41
N TRP A 203 -11.05 -15.02 -19.05
CA TRP A 203 -10.84 -13.84 -19.93
C TRP A 203 -9.91 -14.12 -21.12
N LEU A 204 -8.92 -14.98 -20.96
CA LEU A 204 -7.96 -15.38 -22.00
C LEU A 204 -8.59 -16.32 -23.03
N LEU A 205 -9.57 -17.11 -22.61
CA LEU A 205 -10.44 -17.90 -23.50
C LEU A 205 -11.32 -16.99 -24.36
N ASP A 206 -11.79 -15.87 -23.81
CA ASP A 206 -12.64 -14.89 -24.52
C ASP A 206 -11.85 -13.87 -25.36
N ALA A 207 -10.59 -13.58 -25.00
CA ALA A 207 -9.74 -12.62 -25.69
C ALA A 207 -8.40 -13.23 -26.08
N HIS A 208 -8.19 -13.48 -27.38
CA HIS A 208 -6.97 -14.04 -27.98
C HIS A 208 -5.63 -13.25 -27.75
N ARG A 209 -5.49 -12.40 -26.72
CA ARG A 209 -4.38 -11.42 -26.58
C ARG A 209 -3.95 -11.15 -25.14
N LEU A 210 -3.03 -11.99 -24.67
CA LEU A 210 -2.35 -11.95 -23.37
C LEU A 210 -1.77 -10.59 -22.97
N THR A 211 -1.21 -9.80 -23.90
CA THR A 211 -0.44 -8.59 -23.54
C THR A 211 -1.28 -7.33 -23.30
N ALA A 212 -2.51 -7.26 -23.84
CA ALA A 212 -3.38 -6.10 -23.67
C ALA A 212 -4.40 -6.27 -22.52
N ALA A 213 -4.75 -7.51 -22.16
CA ALA A 213 -5.72 -7.81 -21.11
C ALA A 213 -5.13 -7.71 -19.69
N LEU A 214 -3.85 -8.04 -19.52
CA LEU A 214 -3.18 -8.07 -18.21
C LEU A 214 -3.24 -6.74 -17.43
N PRO A 215 -3.00 -5.57 -18.07
CA PRO A 215 -3.15 -4.28 -17.38
C PRO A 215 -4.60 -3.96 -16.98
N LEU A 216 -5.59 -4.39 -17.77
CA LEU A 216 -7.01 -4.18 -17.47
C LEU A 216 -7.46 -5.06 -16.30
N LEU A 217 -7.03 -6.32 -16.28
CA LEU A 217 -7.26 -7.25 -15.17
C LEU A 217 -6.57 -6.76 -13.89
N ALA A 218 -5.30 -6.34 -13.98
CA ALA A 218 -4.58 -5.76 -12.85
C ALA A 218 -5.31 -4.52 -12.29
N ALA A 219 -5.86 -3.66 -13.16
CA ALA A 219 -6.64 -2.50 -12.73
C ALA A 219 -7.93 -2.87 -11.98
N ALA A 220 -8.66 -3.89 -12.43
CA ALA A 220 -9.87 -4.38 -11.76
C ALA A 220 -9.53 -5.01 -10.41
N TYR A 221 -8.53 -5.89 -10.36
CA TYR A 221 -8.08 -6.53 -9.12
C TYR A 221 -7.49 -5.53 -8.14
N ALA A 222 -6.77 -4.51 -8.61
CA ALA A 222 -6.24 -3.46 -7.75
C ALA A 222 -7.35 -2.74 -6.97
N GLU A 223 -8.51 -2.47 -7.58
CA GLU A 223 -9.64 -1.87 -6.84
C GLU A 223 -10.16 -2.81 -5.75
N GLN A 224 -10.29 -4.10 -6.06
CA GLN A 224 -10.77 -5.09 -5.10
C GLN A 224 -9.80 -5.24 -3.91
N TRP A 225 -8.49 -5.30 -4.19
CA TRP A 225 -7.45 -5.30 -3.17
C TRP A 225 -7.52 -4.05 -2.29
N ILE A 226 -7.68 -2.87 -2.92
CA ILE A 226 -7.79 -1.60 -2.19
C ILE A 226 -9.01 -1.60 -1.28
N LEU A 227 -10.17 -2.03 -1.79
CA LEU A 227 -11.41 -2.11 -1.03
C LEU A 227 -11.26 -3.06 0.16
N ASN A 228 -10.84 -4.31 -0.08
CA ASN A 228 -10.74 -5.32 0.95
C ASN A 228 -9.71 -4.93 2.02
N ALA A 229 -8.57 -4.36 1.64
CA ALA A 229 -7.54 -3.92 2.58
C ALA A 229 -8.05 -2.79 3.50
N ARG A 230 -8.83 -1.86 2.95
CA ARG A 230 -9.43 -0.76 3.70
C ARG A 230 -10.58 -1.21 4.59
N THR A 231 -11.38 -2.18 4.13
CA THR A 231 -12.39 -2.85 4.97
C THR A 231 -11.71 -3.52 6.15
N TYR A 232 -10.65 -4.29 5.91
CA TYR A 232 -9.87 -4.95 6.95
C TYR A 232 -9.25 -3.95 7.94
N LEU A 233 -8.65 -2.84 7.46
CA LEU A 233 -8.18 -1.75 8.32
C LEU A 233 -9.30 -1.19 9.21
N THR A 234 -10.52 -1.09 8.70
CA THR A 234 -11.66 -0.60 9.48
C THR A 234 -12.01 -1.54 10.64
N HIS A 235 -11.89 -2.86 10.45
CA HIS A 235 -12.00 -3.83 11.53
C HIS A 235 -10.91 -3.63 12.58
N ILE A 236 -9.65 -3.46 12.16
CA ILE A 236 -8.51 -3.18 13.06
C ILE A 236 -8.75 -1.91 13.88
N LEU A 237 -9.15 -0.82 13.24
CA LEU A 237 -9.39 0.44 13.94
C LEU A 237 -10.57 0.37 14.91
N THR A 238 -11.58 -0.45 14.61
CA THR A 238 -12.70 -0.69 15.50
C THR A 238 -12.26 -1.48 16.74
N ASP A 239 -11.40 -2.48 16.56
CA ASP A 239 -10.79 -3.24 17.66
C ASP A 239 -9.85 -2.36 18.49
N LEU A 240 -8.97 -1.58 17.86
CA LEU A 240 -8.10 -0.59 18.52
C LEU A 240 -8.90 0.40 19.36
N LYS A 241 -10.03 0.90 18.85
CA LYS A 241 -10.90 1.79 19.62
C LYS A 241 -11.39 1.11 20.90
N LYS A 242 -11.86 -0.14 20.83
CA LYS A 242 -12.30 -0.91 22.00
C LYS A 242 -11.16 -1.13 23.00
N ARG A 243 -9.97 -1.48 22.52
CA ARG A 243 -8.80 -1.79 23.35
C ARG A 243 -8.15 -0.55 23.94
N ASN A 244 -8.10 0.58 23.23
CA ASN A 244 -7.61 1.84 23.78
C ASN A 244 -8.41 2.25 25.02
N TYR A 245 -9.73 2.04 25.05
CA TYR A 245 -10.53 2.24 26.27
C TYR A 245 -10.12 1.30 27.42
N GLN A 246 -9.75 0.05 27.12
CA GLN A 246 -9.34 -0.94 28.14
C GLN A 246 -7.91 -0.68 28.67
N VAL A 247 -6.99 -0.29 27.77
CA VAL A 247 -5.59 0.02 28.09
C VAL A 247 -5.47 1.33 28.87
N THR A 248 -6.22 2.37 28.47
CA THR A 248 -6.23 3.66 29.20
C THR A 248 -6.99 3.59 30.54
N ALA A 249 -7.93 2.65 30.70
CA ALA A 249 -8.63 2.45 31.97
C ALA A 249 -7.80 1.72 33.05
N THR A 250 -6.68 1.08 32.69
CA THR A 250 -5.94 0.18 33.61
C THR A 250 -4.58 0.68 34.08
N ALA A 251 -4.06 1.83 33.61
CA ALA A 251 -2.77 2.34 34.10
C ALA A 251 -2.59 3.85 33.90
N ILE A 252 -3.24 4.67 34.72
CA ILE A 252 -2.68 5.95 35.18
C ILE A 252 -3.08 6.09 36.65
N PRO A 253 -2.16 5.89 37.62
CA PRO A 253 -2.42 6.30 38.99
C PRO A 253 -2.62 7.82 38.99
N ASP A 254 -3.74 8.30 39.54
CA ASP A 254 -4.16 9.71 39.52
C ASP A 254 -3.06 10.70 39.97
N PHE A 255 -2.09 10.22 40.73
CA PHE A 255 -0.91 10.95 41.21
C PHE A 255 0.00 11.52 40.09
N GLU A 256 0.20 10.82 38.96
CA GLU A 256 1.09 11.31 37.90
C GLU A 256 0.43 12.37 37.01
N ARG A 257 -0.90 12.34 36.87
CA ARG A 257 -1.67 13.35 36.14
C ARG A 257 -1.58 14.72 36.80
N GLU A 258 -1.71 14.78 38.13
CA GLU A 258 -1.59 16.04 38.86
C GLU A 258 -0.17 16.60 38.79
N ARG A 259 0.85 15.75 38.96
CA ARG A 259 2.26 16.12 38.87
C ARG A 259 2.65 16.63 37.48
N LEU A 260 2.20 15.98 36.42
CA LEU A 260 2.45 16.44 35.04
C LEU A 260 1.69 17.72 34.71
N SER A 261 0.46 17.91 35.23
CA SER A 261 -0.29 19.17 35.06
C SER A 261 0.42 20.36 35.73
N LEU A 262 1.02 20.13 36.91
CA LEU A 262 1.79 21.12 37.65
C LEU A 262 3.09 21.47 36.93
N LEU A 263 3.80 20.47 36.40
CA LEU A 263 5.03 20.68 35.62
C LEU A 263 4.76 21.42 34.30
N ARG A 264 3.63 21.15 33.63
CA ARG A 264 3.18 21.86 32.43
C ARG A 264 2.79 23.32 32.72
N ARG A 265 2.15 23.61 33.85
CA ARG A 265 1.88 25.00 34.29
C ARG A 265 3.17 25.77 34.57
N LEU A 266 4.13 25.14 35.25
CA LEU A 266 5.41 25.78 35.58
C LEU A 266 6.30 26.00 34.36
N SER A 267 6.26 25.13 33.36
CA SER A 267 7.01 25.30 32.10
C SER A 267 6.40 26.40 31.22
N LEU A 268 5.06 26.48 31.15
CA LEU A 268 4.35 27.55 30.44
C LEU A 268 4.59 28.93 31.06
N ASP A 269 4.62 29.03 32.39
CA ASP A 269 4.94 30.30 33.07
C ASP A 269 6.40 30.74 32.83
N ARG A 270 7.33 29.79 32.74
CA ARG A 270 8.72 30.08 32.37
C ARG A 270 8.86 30.53 30.91
N LEU A 271 8.08 29.95 30.00
CA LEU A 271 8.05 30.35 28.59
C LEU A 271 7.42 31.73 28.40
N LYS A 272 6.30 32.03 29.07
CA LYS A 272 5.68 33.36 29.06
C LYS A 272 6.62 34.44 29.60
N LYS A 273 7.32 34.18 30.72
CA LYS A 273 8.33 35.12 31.25
C LYS A 273 9.48 35.37 30.26
N ARG A 274 9.91 34.36 29.50
CA ARG A 274 10.95 34.52 28.47
C ARG A 274 10.45 35.30 27.25
N GLN A 275 9.23 35.08 26.80
CA GLN A 275 8.61 35.86 25.71
C GLN A 275 8.44 37.34 26.08
N PHE A 276 7.97 37.64 27.30
CA PHE A 276 7.87 39.02 27.79
C PHE A 276 9.24 39.73 27.86
N LEU A 277 10.31 39.00 28.20
CA LEU A 277 11.67 39.55 28.24
C LEU A 277 12.25 39.78 26.82
N SER A 278 11.92 38.93 25.85
CA SER A 278 12.34 39.15 24.45
C SER A 278 11.58 40.30 23.79
N GLU A 279 10.30 40.48 24.09
CA GLU A 279 9.50 41.59 23.55
C GLU A 279 9.95 42.96 24.10
N ARG A 280 10.42 43.02 25.35
CA ARG A 280 11.02 44.24 25.92
C ARG A 280 12.39 44.59 25.37
N ARG A 281 13.13 43.63 24.80
CA ARG A 281 14.44 43.87 24.16
C ARG A 281 14.33 44.34 22.71
N ASN A 282 13.18 44.11 22.08
CA ASN A 282 12.90 44.46 20.69
C ASN A 282 12.01 45.72 20.56
N ARG A 283 11.84 46.48 21.65
CA ARG A 283 11.31 47.85 21.67
C ARG A 283 12.39 48.79 22.16
#